data_AF-A0A9X4RJ62-F1
#
_entry.id   AF-A0A9X4RJ62-F1
#
_cell.length_a   1.000
_cell.length_b   1.000
_cell.length_c   1.000
_cell.angle_alpha   90.00
_cell.angle_beta   90.00
_cell.angle_gamma   90.00
#
_symmetry.space_group_name_H-M   'P 1'
#
loop_
_entity.id
_entity.type
_entity.pdbx_description
1 polymer ?
#
loop_
_entity_poly.entity_id
_entity_poly.type
_entity_poly.pdbx_seq_one_letter_code
_entity_poly.pdbx_strand_id
1 'polypeptide(L)'
;MFNIFFKRAFANQSIAFVFFTSGLVSGLLVSCNPTSDRVRDASTQKLAGTWEFKNSDGGKIGTAVFETQNDIDGNVYIFSNDLSSGRIAIAGKFKANAHTNPQELDFVFGDLTTQTIYEVDRNGLLKIANTVPDQVRPNDLGWQPQQLTKISDRMTIDSDIKILKSADLASSTASIRENEGKASIRAIMRSQQQIFQEKGQFSTDINQIKSGLQLNSDLYTYKINLFTEGSELMVQHSAIPVKDGLKAYTGIIYTISGENGQKATRLIMCESNLTTKAIASKPQNQDEGYRCPNNYTFIDP
;
A
#
# COMPACT_ATOMS: atom_id res chain seq x y z
N MET A 1 2.42 4.32 -8.93
CA MET A 1 1.84 4.57 -7.62
C MET A 1 0.33 4.75 -7.62
N PHE A 2 -0.24 5.33 -8.69
CA PHE A 2 -1.68 5.47 -8.96
C PHE A 2 -2.48 4.18 -8.74
N ASN A 3 -1.95 3.04 -9.20
CA ASN A 3 -2.57 1.73 -8.99
C ASN A 3 -2.24 1.10 -7.63
N ILE A 4 -1.12 1.36 -6.94
CA ILE A 4 -0.86 0.73 -5.62
C ILE A 4 -1.72 1.34 -4.52
N PHE A 5 -1.95 2.66 -4.55
CA PHE A 5 -2.86 3.29 -3.58
C PHE A 5 -4.33 2.90 -3.79
N PHE A 6 -4.73 2.51 -5.01
CA PHE A 6 -6.11 2.13 -5.32
C PHE A 6 -6.35 0.60 -5.47
N LYS A 7 -5.38 -0.21 -5.91
CA LYS A 7 -5.53 -1.68 -6.12
C LYS A 7 -5.55 -2.50 -4.84
N ARG A 8 -5.17 -1.97 -3.66
CA ARG A 8 -5.43 -2.70 -2.41
C ARG A 8 -6.93 -2.81 -2.07
N ALA A 9 -7.82 -2.24 -2.89
CA ALA A 9 -9.27 -2.39 -2.77
C ALA A 9 -9.88 -3.57 -3.56
N PHE A 10 -9.36 -3.98 -4.73
CA PHE A 10 -10.04 -5.03 -5.53
C PHE A 10 -9.07 -5.80 -6.44
N ALA A 11 -9.15 -7.13 -6.40
CA ALA A 11 -8.38 -8.06 -7.23
C ALA A 11 -9.27 -8.80 -8.25
N ASN A 12 -8.63 -9.13 -9.37
CA ASN A 12 -9.01 -10.05 -10.46
C ASN A 12 -10.00 -9.57 -11.54
N GLN A 13 -9.48 -9.47 -12.78
CA GLN A 13 -9.93 -10.33 -13.88
C GLN A 13 -8.94 -10.35 -15.07
N SER A 14 -8.81 -11.54 -15.67
CA SER A 14 -8.13 -11.86 -16.93
C SER A 14 -8.92 -11.36 -18.15
N ILE A 15 -8.29 -11.35 -19.35
CA ILE A 15 -8.81 -11.91 -20.62
C ILE A 15 -7.80 -11.65 -21.75
N ALA A 16 -7.63 -12.66 -22.61
CA ALA A 16 -6.77 -12.69 -23.80
C ALA A 16 -7.48 -12.10 -25.04
N PHE A 17 -6.73 -11.53 -25.99
CA PHE A 17 -7.26 -11.15 -27.31
C PHE A 17 -6.29 -11.31 -28.48
N VAL A 18 -6.94 -11.45 -29.64
CA VAL A 18 -6.51 -11.89 -30.98
C VAL A 18 -5.81 -10.78 -31.77
N PHE A 19 -4.82 -11.15 -32.59
CA PHE A 19 -4.05 -10.26 -33.46
C PHE A 19 -4.76 -9.93 -34.79
N PHE A 20 -4.74 -8.65 -35.18
CA PHE A 20 -4.84 -8.22 -36.58
C PHE A 20 -3.73 -7.20 -36.88
N THR A 21 -3.01 -7.42 -37.97
CA THR A 21 -1.90 -6.58 -38.46
C THR A 21 -2.30 -5.85 -39.75
N SER A 22 -1.88 -4.60 -39.87
CA SER A 22 -1.67 -3.80 -41.09
C SER A 22 -1.34 -2.36 -40.64
N GLY A 23 -0.50 -1.55 -41.26
CA GLY A 23 0.32 -1.62 -42.45
C GLY A 23 1.12 -0.29 -42.50
N LEU A 24 2.34 -0.36 -43.05
CA LEU A 24 3.31 0.73 -43.16
C LEU A 24 2.86 1.84 -44.12
N VAL A 25 3.11 3.11 -43.77
CA VAL A 25 3.41 4.18 -44.75
C VAL A 25 4.52 5.09 -44.21
N SER A 26 5.60 5.16 -44.98
CA SER A 26 6.77 6.03 -44.79
C SER A 26 6.53 7.41 -45.39
N GLY A 27 7.07 8.46 -44.76
CA GLY A 27 7.02 9.83 -45.28
C GLY A 27 8.11 10.76 -44.71
N LEU A 28 9.20 10.84 -45.46
CA LEU A 28 10.13 11.97 -45.74
C LEU A 28 10.64 12.89 -44.60
N LEU A 29 11.97 12.95 -44.52
CA LEU A 29 12.79 13.85 -43.72
C LEU A 29 12.95 15.23 -44.38
N VAL A 30 12.85 16.29 -43.58
CA VAL A 30 13.39 17.61 -43.90
C VAL A 30 14.41 17.97 -42.81
N SER A 31 15.64 18.24 -43.24
CA SER A 31 16.77 18.64 -42.39
C SER A 31 16.98 20.15 -42.50
N CYS A 32 17.13 20.83 -41.36
CA CYS A 32 17.65 22.20 -41.26
C CYS A 32 18.65 22.26 -40.10
N ASN A 33 19.81 22.86 -40.36
CA ASN A 33 20.97 22.94 -39.47
C ASN A 33 20.76 23.97 -38.33
N PRO A 34 21.27 23.74 -37.10
CA PRO A 34 20.99 24.57 -35.95
C PRO A 34 22.03 25.68 -35.73
N THR A 35 21.56 26.88 -35.40
CA THR A 35 22.34 27.87 -34.66
C THR A 35 22.48 27.39 -33.21
N SER A 36 23.74 27.28 -32.77
CA SER A 36 24.14 26.89 -31.42
C SER A 36 23.82 28.00 -30.43
N ASP A 37 22.62 27.97 -29.86
CA ASP A 37 22.29 28.64 -28.61
C ASP A 37 21.26 27.79 -27.87
N ARG A 38 21.74 27.06 -26.85
CA ARG A 38 20.96 26.43 -25.78
C ARG A 38 19.62 25.81 -26.23
N VAL A 39 19.69 24.70 -26.97
CA VAL A 39 18.57 23.75 -27.09
C VAL A 39 18.35 23.16 -25.70
N ARG A 40 17.63 23.89 -24.83
CA ARG A 40 17.05 23.32 -23.61
C ARG A 40 16.16 22.17 -24.03
N ASP A 41 16.29 21.03 -23.36
CA ASP A 41 15.49 19.84 -23.63
C ASP A 41 13.99 20.16 -23.54
N ALA A 42 13.40 20.44 -24.70
CA ALA A 42 11.98 20.79 -24.85
C ALA A 42 11.04 19.63 -24.46
N SER A 43 11.58 18.47 -24.05
CA SER A 43 10.86 17.26 -23.66
C SER A 43 10.45 17.25 -22.19
N THR A 44 11.28 17.75 -21.26
CA THR A 44 10.98 17.75 -19.82
C THR A 44 10.09 18.93 -19.42
N GLN A 45 10.20 20.07 -20.12
CA GLN A 45 9.22 21.16 -20.03
C GLN A 45 7.79 20.71 -20.35
N LYS A 46 7.62 19.59 -21.08
CA LYS A 46 6.30 19.06 -21.40
C LYS A 46 5.60 18.45 -20.20
N LEU A 47 6.30 18.05 -19.14
CA LEU A 47 5.69 17.45 -17.95
C LEU A 47 5.08 18.48 -17.01
N ALA A 48 5.59 19.71 -17.00
CA ALA A 48 5.11 20.78 -16.14
C ALA A 48 3.61 21.07 -16.33
N GLY A 49 2.86 21.13 -15.22
CA GLY A 49 1.45 21.51 -15.22
C GLY A 49 0.55 20.54 -14.45
N THR A 50 -0.76 20.71 -14.65
CA THR A 50 -1.82 19.89 -14.05
C THR A 50 -2.36 18.90 -15.07
N TRP A 51 -2.47 17.65 -14.64
CA TRP A 51 -2.88 16.51 -15.45
C TRP A 51 -4.04 15.81 -14.80
N GLU A 52 -5.01 15.42 -15.61
CA GLU A 52 -6.13 14.58 -15.19
C GLU A 52 -5.86 13.13 -15.61
N PHE A 53 -6.22 12.18 -14.75
CA PHE A 53 -6.13 10.77 -15.07
C PHE A 53 -7.37 10.03 -14.58
N LYS A 54 -7.70 8.93 -15.27
CA LYS A 54 -8.73 8.00 -14.82
C LYS A 54 -8.07 6.82 -14.14
N ASN A 55 -8.67 6.37 -13.05
CA ASN A 55 -8.29 5.10 -12.42
C ASN A 55 -8.57 3.92 -13.36
N SER A 56 -7.97 2.77 -13.06
CA SER A 56 -8.15 1.56 -13.87
C SER A 56 -9.59 1.04 -13.93
N ASP A 57 -10.45 1.48 -13.01
CA ASP A 57 -11.88 1.19 -13.00
C ASP A 57 -12.68 2.13 -13.93
N GLY A 58 -12.02 3.14 -14.53
CA GLY A 58 -12.61 4.14 -15.42
C GLY A 58 -13.59 5.10 -14.74
N GLY A 59 -13.96 4.85 -13.48
CA GLY A 59 -15.02 5.55 -12.76
C GLY A 59 -14.54 6.71 -11.92
N LYS A 60 -13.28 6.68 -11.46
CA LYS A 60 -12.72 7.75 -10.63
C LYS A 60 -11.72 8.61 -11.37
N ILE A 61 -11.82 9.91 -11.15
CA ILE A 61 -10.95 10.92 -11.76
C ILE A 61 -9.99 11.43 -10.68
N GLY A 62 -8.70 11.43 -11.02
CA GLY A 62 -7.66 12.02 -10.20
C GLY A 62 -6.90 13.11 -10.93
N THR A 63 -6.17 13.89 -10.16
CA THR A 63 -5.33 14.96 -10.65
C THR A 63 -3.90 14.76 -10.18
N ALA A 64 -2.95 14.97 -11.09
CA ALA A 64 -1.52 15.02 -10.84
C ALA A 64 -0.98 16.41 -11.18
N VAL A 65 -0.26 17.05 -10.27
CA VAL A 65 0.40 18.34 -10.50
C VAL A 65 1.90 18.11 -10.50
N PHE A 66 2.57 18.42 -11.60
CA PHE A 66 4.03 18.33 -11.74
C PHE A 66 4.62 19.73 -11.65
N GLU A 67 5.33 19.99 -10.56
CA GLU A 67 6.04 21.24 -10.27
C GLU A 67 7.54 21.04 -10.54
N THR A 68 8.03 21.58 -11.65
CA THR A 68 9.45 21.47 -12.05
C THR A 68 10.30 22.49 -11.29
N GLN A 69 11.49 22.09 -10.81
CA GLN A 69 12.41 22.98 -10.10
C GLN A 69 13.69 23.29 -10.90
N ASN A 70 14.22 22.31 -11.65
CA ASN A 70 15.47 22.44 -12.40
C ASN A 70 15.32 21.92 -13.84
N ASP A 71 14.21 22.26 -14.49
CA ASP A 71 13.82 21.82 -15.84
C ASP A 71 13.64 20.30 -16.05
N ILE A 72 14.15 19.43 -15.16
CA ILE A 72 14.15 17.96 -15.31
C ILE A 72 13.49 17.26 -14.11
N ASP A 73 13.80 17.72 -12.89
CA ASP A 73 13.32 17.13 -11.64
C ASP A 73 12.36 18.08 -10.92
N GLY A 74 11.52 17.51 -10.04
CA GLY A 74 10.54 18.32 -9.33
C GLY A 74 9.70 17.60 -8.29
N ASN A 75 8.67 18.29 -7.83
CA ASN A 75 7.65 17.74 -6.95
C ASN A 75 6.47 17.24 -7.78
N VAL A 76 5.85 16.15 -7.34
CA VAL A 76 4.59 15.68 -7.90
C VAL A 76 3.56 15.57 -6.78
N TYR A 77 2.35 15.99 -7.08
CA TYR A 77 1.24 15.92 -6.14
C TYR A 77 0.08 15.18 -6.77
N ILE A 78 -0.43 14.14 -6.09
CA ILE A 78 -1.51 13.31 -6.60
C ILE A 78 -2.69 13.36 -5.63
N PHE A 79 -3.88 13.66 -6.14
CA PHE A 79 -5.13 13.63 -5.36
C PHE A 79 -6.30 13.08 -6.19
N SER A 80 -7.33 12.60 -5.50
CA SER A 80 -8.60 12.20 -6.12
C SER A 80 -9.60 13.34 -6.01
N ASN A 81 -10.36 13.57 -7.08
CA ASN A 81 -11.39 14.61 -7.12
C ASN A 81 -12.73 14.16 -6.50
N ASP A 82 -12.87 12.87 -6.17
CA ASP A 82 -14.15 12.25 -5.81
C ASP A 82 -14.37 12.11 -4.29
N LEU A 83 -13.49 12.66 -3.45
CA LEU A 83 -13.57 12.52 -1.99
C LEU A 83 -14.38 13.66 -1.35
N SER A 84 -15.49 13.32 -0.71
CA SER A 84 -16.37 14.26 0.00
C SER A 84 -15.80 14.81 1.32
N SER A 85 -14.75 14.19 1.86
CA SER A 85 -14.14 14.51 3.16
C SER A 85 -12.97 15.50 3.11
N GLY A 86 -12.88 16.29 2.04
CA GLY A 86 -11.81 17.26 1.81
C GLY A 86 -10.74 16.72 0.85
N ARG A 87 -10.17 17.62 0.03
CA ARG A 87 -9.17 17.28 -0.97
C ARG A 87 -7.82 17.03 -0.28
N ILE A 88 -7.35 15.79 -0.29
CA ILE A 88 -6.03 15.43 0.25
C ILE A 88 -5.12 15.06 -0.93
N ALA A 89 -3.95 15.69 -1.00
CA ALA A 89 -2.90 15.35 -1.95
C ALA A 89 -1.74 14.64 -1.29
N ILE A 90 -1.20 13.63 -1.97
CA ILE A 90 0.04 12.97 -1.59
C ILE A 90 1.18 13.68 -2.34
N ALA A 91 2.15 14.20 -1.59
CA ALA A 91 3.36 14.79 -2.15
C ALA A 91 4.45 13.74 -2.36
N GLY A 92 5.08 13.80 -3.52
CA GLY A 92 6.26 13.04 -3.87
C GLY A 92 7.24 13.88 -4.67
N LYS A 93 8.31 13.23 -5.09
CA LYS A 93 9.29 13.77 -6.03
C LYS A 93 9.22 12.96 -7.32
N PHE A 94 9.59 13.60 -8.43
CA PHE A 94 9.82 12.91 -9.67
C PHE A 94 11.19 13.28 -10.25
N LYS A 95 11.74 12.35 -11.02
CA LYS A 95 12.97 12.52 -11.78
C LYS A 95 12.74 12.05 -13.20
N ALA A 96 12.88 12.95 -14.17
CA ALA A 96 12.73 12.60 -15.58
C ALA A 96 14.11 12.42 -16.23
N ASN A 97 14.21 11.52 -17.21
CA ASN A 97 15.37 11.42 -18.07
C ASN A 97 14.89 11.21 -19.49
N ALA A 98 14.91 12.29 -20.27
CA ALA A 98 14.42 12.31 -21.64
C ALA A 98 15.46 11.83 -22.67
N HIS A 99 16.70 11.56 -22.24
CA HIS A 99 17.81 11.10 -23.09
C HIS A 99 17.83 9.58 -23.28
N THR A 100 17.02 8.83 -22.54
CA THR A 100 16.90 7.39 -22.68
C THR A 100 15.85 7.02 -23.71
N ASN A 101 15.96 5.81 -24.25
CA ASN A 101 14.95 5.22 -25.13
C ASN A 101 14.59 3.82 -24.61
N PRO A 102 13.42 3.64 -23.98
CA PRO A 102 12.35 4.63 -23.76
C PRO A 102 12.72 5.73 -22.73
N GLN A 103 12.01 6.87 -22.74
CA GLN A 103 12.24 7.95 -21.78
C GLN A 103 11.82 7.50 -20.37
N GLU A 104 12.58 7.90 -19.36
CA GLU A 104 12.40 7.44 -17.98
C GLU A 104 11.73 8.50 -17.11
N LEU A 105 10.80 8.08 -16.26
CA LEU A 105 10.16 8.94 -15.27
C LEU A 105 10.07 8.20 -13.94
N ASP A 106 10.90 8.57 -12.98
CA ASP A 106 10.94 7.92 -11.68
C ASP A 106 10.15 8.73 -10.67
N PHE A 107 9.44 8.03 -9.79
CA PHE A 107 8.61 8.63 -8.75
C PHE A 107 9.07 8.17 -7.38
N VAL A 108 9.19 9.10 -6.44
CA VAL A 108 9.57 8.82 -5.05
C VAL A 108 8.52 9.41 -4.11
N PHE A 109 7.87 8.57 -3.32
CA PHE A 109 6.89 8.99 -2.33
C PHE A 109 7.18 8.30 -0.99
N GLY A 110 7.81 9.03 -0.08
CA GLY A 110 8.41 8.41 1.11
C GLY A 110 9.50 7.43 0.71
N ASP A 111 9.42 6.21 1.24
CA ASP A 111 10.38 5.13 0.94
C ASP A 111 10.03 4.35 -0.33
N LEU A 112 8.89 4.67 -0.96
CA LEU A 112 8.43 3.98 -2.17
C LEU A 112 9.03 4.64 -3.40
N THR A 113 9.81 3.88 -4.15
CA THR A 113 10.33 4.29 -5.46
C THR A 113 9.64 3.49 -6.55
N THR A 114 9.10 4.18 -7.56
CA THR A 114 8.55 3.56 -8.77
C THR A 114 9.42 3.96 -9.95
N GLN A 115 10.04 2.98 -10.61
CA GLN A 115 10.79 3.19 -11.83
C GLN A 115 9.86 2.99 -13.03
N THR A 116 9.68 4.04 -13.84
CA THR A 116 8.71 4.03 -14.93
C THR A 116 9.34 4.51 -16.23
N ILE A 117 8.65 4.26 -17.32
CA ILE A 117 8.98 4.91 -18.60
C ILE A 117 7.76 5.70 -19.05
N TYR A 118 7.99 6.73 -19.85
CA TYR A 118 6.93 7.61 -20.28
C TYR A 118 7.06 8.07 -21.73
N GLU A 119 5.95 8.57 -22.26
CA GLU A 119 5.88 9.29 -23.53
C GLU A 119 4.89 10.45 -23.36
N VAL A 120 5.23 11.63 -23.87
CA VAL A 120 4.30 12.76 -24.00
C VAL A 120 4.08 13.05 -25.47
N ASP A 121 2.83 12.91 -25.93
CA ASP A 121 2.50 13.21 -27.31
C ASP A 121 2.33 14.73 -27.57
N ARG A 122 2.04 15.10 -28.82
CA ARG A 122 1.84 16.51 -29.20
C ARG A 122 0.54 17.13 -28.68
N ASN A 123 -0.41 16.30 -28.25
CA ASN A 123 -1.72 16.70 -27.77
C ASN A 123 -1.75 16.90 -26.24
N GLY A 124 -0.62 16.70 -25.56
CA GLY A 124 -0.58 16.75 -24.10
C GLY A 124 -1.16 15.50 -23.45
N LEU A 125 -1.06 14.34 -24.11
CA LEU A 125 -1.32 13.04 -23.49
C LEU A 125 -0.01 12.45 -22.98
N LEU A 126 0.08 12.27 -21.67
CA LEU A 126 1.18 11.59 -20.99
C LEU A 126 0.80 10.11 -20.80
N LYS A 127 1.62 9.22 -21.34
CA LYS A 127 1.52 7.76 -21.15
C LYS A 127 2.63 7.32 -20.22
N ILE A 128 2.31 6.52 -19.21
CA ILE A 128 3.26 5.98 -18.23
C ILE A 128 3.10 4.48 -18.12
N ALA A 129 4.20 3.73 -18.22
CA ALA A 129 4.22 2.29 -17.97
C ALA A 129 4.89 1.95 -16.65
N ASN A 130 4.35 0.92 -16.02
CA ASN A 130 4.68 0.46 -14.67
C ASN A 130 4.40 1.51 -13.59
N THR A 131 3.41 1.23 -12.74
CA THR A 131 3.04 2.10 -11.62
C THR A 131 3.14 1.36 -10.28
N VAL A 132 3.93 0.29 -10.22
CA VAL A 132 4.07 -0.55 -9.04
C VAL A 132 5.46 -0.33 -8.43
N PRO A 133 5.56 0.29 -7.24
CA PRO A 133 6.79 0.35 -6.46
C PRO A 133 7.58 -0.97 -6.44
N ASP A 134 8.91 -0.84 -6.39
CA ASP A 134 9.88 -1.93 -6.29
C ASP A 134 9.86 -2.98 -7.42
N GLN A 135 9.19 -2.67 -8.54
CA GLN A 135 9.27 -3.46 -9.76
C GLN A 135 10.41 -2.96 -10.65
N VAL A 136 10.98 -3.87 -11.45
CA VAL A 136 11.98 -3.54 -12.46
C VAL A 136 11.39 -2.56 -13.48
N ARG A 137 12.19 -1.57 -13.90
CA ARG A 137 11.80 -0.64 -14.97
C ARG A 137 11.38 -1.42 -16.23
N PRO A 138 10.20 -1.16 -16.81
CA PRO A 138 9.77 -1.80 -18.06
C PRO A 138 10.60 -1.28 -19.23
N ASN A 139 10.67 -2.07 -20.31
CA ASN A 139 11.38 -1.69 -21.54
C ASN A 139 10.44 -1.15 -22.64
N ASP A 140 9.11 -1.25 -22.46
CA ASP A 140 8.09 -0.78 -23.38
C ASP A 140 6.81 -0.32 -22.64
N LEU A 141 5.98 0.51 -23.27
CA LEU A 141 4.82 1.13 -22.63
C LEU A 141 3.69 0.12 -22.30
N GLY A 142 3.77 -1.10 -22.81
CA GLY A 142 2.69 -2.07 -22.75
C GLY A 142 1.44 -1.64 -23.54
N TRP A 143 0.41 -2.48 -23.50
CA TRP A 143 -0.81 -2.28 -24.31
C TRP A 143 -1.84 -1.36 -23.64
N GLN A 144 -1.69 -1.09 -22.35
CA GLN A 144 -2.58 -0.24 -21.56
C GLN A 144 -1.77 0.61 -20.56
N PRO A 145 -0.93 1.54 -21.06
CA PRO A 145 -0.23 2.46 -20.17
C PRO A 145 -1.24 3.32 -19.40
N GLN A 146 -0.85 3.80 -18.22
CA GLN A 146 -1.61 4.83 -17.53
C GLN A 146 -1.58 6.09 -18.39
N GLN A 147 -2.76 6.63 -18.68
CA GLN A 147 -2.89 7.86 -19.46
C GLN A 147 -3.27 9.02 -18.55
N LEU A 148 -2.65 10.16 -18.81
CA LEU A 148 -2.96 11.42 -18.18
C LEU A 148 -3.10 12.50 -19.26
N THR A 149 -4.16 13.29 -19.19
CA THR A 149 -4.43 14.39 -20.11
C THR A 149 -4.05 15.70 -19.44
N LYS A 150 -3.23 16.53 -20.08
CA LYS A 150 -2.91 17.85 -19.57
C LYS A 150 -4.16 18.74 -19.59
N ILE A 151 -4.53 19.30 -18.43
CA ILE A 151 -5.70 20.17 -18.29
C ILE A 151 -5.33 21.63 -17.97
N SER A 152 -4.10 21.89 -17.52
CA SER A 152 -3.62 23.24 -17.26
C SER A 152 -2.09 23.30 -17.21
N ASP A 153 -1.51 24.46 -17.47
CA ASP A 153 -0.08 24.74 -17.24
C ASP A 153 0.24 25.10 -15.78
N ARG A 154 -0.78 25.16 -14.90
CA ARG A 154 -0.60 25.50 -13.49
C ARG A 154 0.23 24.42 -12.78
N MET A 155 1.27 24.86 -12.05
CA MET A 155 2.15 23.97 -11.26
C MET A 155 1.89 24.05 -9.76
N THR A 156 0.93 24.86 -9.33
CA THR A 156 0.61 25.06 -7.92
C THR A 156 -0.67 24.34 -7.53
N ILE A 157 -0.67 23.72 -6.36
CA ILE A 157 -1.87 23.12 -5.77
C ILE A 157 -2.74 24.24 -5.15
N ASP A 158 -4.05 24.06 -5.15
CA ASP A 158 -4.94 24.93 -4.39
C ASP A 158 -4.67 24.86 -2.87
N SER A 159 -4.80 25.99 -2.18
CA SER A 159 -4.50 26.10 -0.76
C SER A 159 -5.46 25.35 0.16
N ASP A 160 -6.65 24.96 -0.32
CA ASP A 160 -7.61 24.15 0.43
C ASP A 160 -7.28 22.64 0.38
N ILE A 161 -6.30 22.23 -0.44
CA ILE A 161 -5.87 20.84 -0.53
C ILE A 161 -4.85 20.55 0.56
N LYS A 162 -5.17 19.62 1.47
CA LYS A 162 -4.23 19.17 2.50
C LYS A 162 -3.14 18.31 1.88
N ILE A 163 -1.89 18.74 1.98
CA ILE A 163 -0.74 18.00 1.46
C ILE A 163 -0.21 17.05 2.53
N LEU A 164 -0.21 15.75 2.24
CA LEU A 164 0.50 14.71 3.00
C LEU A 164 1.92 14.58 2.46
N LYS A 165 2.92 14.82 3.30
CA LYS A 165 4.33 14.71 2.93
C LYS A 165 4.84 13.28 3.14
N SER A 166 6.05 13.00 2.65
CA SER A 166 6.71 11.70 2.78
C SER A 166 6.70 11.13 4.20
N ALA A 167 6.94 11.96 5.22
CA ALA A 167 6.91 11.52 6.62
C ALA A 167 5.51 11.07 7.06
N ASP A 168 4.47 11.82 6.67
CA ASP A 168 3.06 11.46 6.93
C ASP A 168 2.67 10.19 6.15
N LEU A 169 3.22 10.04 4.94
CA LEU A 169 2.97 8.88 4.09
C LEU A 169 3.65 7.62 4.65
N ALA A 170 4.88 7.71 5.14
CA ALA A 170 5.58 6.61 5.79
C ALA A 170 4.80 6.14 7.04
N SER A 171 4.33 7.10 7.85
CA SER A 171 3.44 6.81 8.98
C SER A 171 2.13 6.14 8.53
N SER A 172 1.50 6.65 7.46
CA SER A 172 0.26 6.05 6.92
C SER A 172 0.48 4.67 6.31
N THR A 173 1.62 4.43 5.68
CA THR A 173 1.97 3.15 5.03
C THR A 173 2.27 2.11 6.09
N ALA A 174 3.01 2.48 7.14
CA ALA A 174 3.20 1.64 8.32
C ALA A 174 1.84 1.31 8.96
N SER A 175 0.98 2.30 9.17
CA SER A 175 -0.37 2.11 9.72
C SER A 175 -1.25 1.18 8.87
N ILE A 176 -1.25 1.33 7.54
CA ILE A 176 -1.98 0.44 6.62
C ILE A 176 -1.43 -0.99 6.70
N ARG A 177 -0.10 -1.15 6.72
CA ARG A 177 0.55 -2.46 6.86
C ARG A 177 0.25 -3.08 8.23
N GLU A 178 0.24 -2.28 9.28
CA GLU A 178 -0.11 -2.66 10.65
C GLU A 178 -1.57 -3.08 10.82
N ASN A 179 -2.50 -2.43 10.12
CA ASN A 179 -3.90 -2.83 10.10
C ASN A 179 -4.10 -4.26 9.59
N GLU A 180 -3.21 -4.76 8.71
CA GLU A 180 -3.24 -6.14 8.24
C GLU A 180 -2.95 -7.13 9.37
N GLY A 181 -1.86 -6.92 10.12
CA GLY A 181 -1.50 -7.74 11.29
C GLY A 181 -2.59 -7.69 12.36
N LYS A 182 -3.14 -6.50 12.62
CA LYS A 182 -4.26 -6.28 13.54
C LYS A 182 -5.50 -7.06 13.12
N ALA A 183 -5.96 -6.90 11.88
CA ALA A 183 -7.14 -7.58 11.36
C ALA A 183 -7.00 -9.11 11.39
N SER A 184 -5.83 -9.64 11.01
CA SER A 184 -5.56 -11.07 11.05
C SER A 184 -5.60 -11.64 12.47
N ILE A 185 -5.03 -10.94 13.46
CA ILE A 185 -5.12 -11.40 14.87
C ILE A 185 -6.56 -11.45 15.36
N ARG A 186 -7.39 -10.46 15.04
CA ARG A 186 -8.82 -10.49 15.39
C ARG A 186 -9.54 -11.68 14.77
N ALA A 187 -9.26 -11.94 13.49
CA ALA A 187 -9.86 -13.07 12.78
C ALA A 187 -9.43 -14.42 13.39
N ILE A 188 -8.13 -14.57 13.70
CA ILE A 188 -7.59 -15.74 14.41
C ILE A 188 -8.28 -15.91 15.77
N MET A 189 -8.43 -14.84 16.54
CA MET A 189 -9.08 -14.89 17.86
C MET A 189 -10.53 -15.35 17.79
N ARG A 190 -11.30 -14.82 16.84
CA ARG A 190 -12.70 -15.25 16.61
C ARG A 190 -12.79 -16.71 16.20
N SER A 191 -11.92 -17.15 15.28
CA SER A 191 -11.84 -18.56 14.87
C SER A 191 -11.56 -19.48 16.06
N GLN A 192 -10.66 -19.07 16.96
CA GLN A 192 -10.32 -19.86 18.15
C GLN A 192 -11.44 -19.91 19.19
N GLN A 193 -12.19 -18.82 19.37
CA GLN A 193 -13.39 -18.87 20.20
C GLN A 193 -14.42 -19.85 19.63
N GLN A 194 -14.64 -19.83 18.32
CA GLN A 194 -15.55 -20.77 17.65
C GLN A 194 -15.07 -22.21 17.83
N ILE A 195 -13.79 -22.49 17.58
CA ILE A 195 -13.20 -23.82 17.78
C ILE A 195 -13.38 -24.27 19.25
N PHE A 196 -13.17 -23.38 20.21
CA PHE A 196 -13.36 -23.69 21.62
C PHE A 196 -14.83 -23.99 21.95
N GLN A 197 -15.78 -23.24 21.39
CA GLN A 197 -17.22 -23.50 21.57
C GLN A 197 -17.62 -24.86 20.98
N GLU A 198 -17.06 -25.24 19.84
CA GLU A 198 -17.37 -26.51 19.17
C GLU A 198 -16.70 -27.72 19.82
N LYS A 199 -15.44 -27.57 20.28
CA LYS A 199 -14.59 -28.69 20.69
C LYS A 199 -14.20 -28.69 22.17
N GLY A 200 -14.49 -27.62 22.91
CA GLY A 200 -14.08 -27.45 24.30
C GLY A 200 -12.58 -27.24 24.52
N GLN A 201 -11.81 -26.99 23.45
CA GLN A 201 -10.35 -26.80 23.48
C GLN A 201 -9.89 -25.83 22.40
N PHE A 202 -8.79 -25.11 22.65
CA PHE A 202 -8.14 -24.28 21.63
C PHE A 202 -7.32 -25.13 20.66
N SER A 203 -7.22 -24.70 19.40
CA SER A 203 -6.35 -25.34 18.41
C SER A 203 -4.94 -24.73 18.42
N THR A 204 -3.92 -25.56 18.24
CA THR A 204 -2.56 -25.12 17.89
C THR A 204 -2.25 -25.32 16.41
N ASP A 205 -3.13 -25.99 15.67
CA ASP A 205 -3.00 -26.19 14.24
C ASP A 205 -3.53 -24.96 13.50
N ILE A 206 -2.58 -24.23 12.90
CA ILE A 206 -2.88 -23.04 12.11
C ILE A 206 -3.80 -23.35 10.93
N ASN A 207 -3.82 -24.57 10.39
CA ASN A 207 -4.69 -24.93 9.27
C ASN A 207 -6.16 -24.99 9.67
N GLN A 208 -6.47 -25.41 10.90
CA GLN A 208 -7.85 -25.37 11.43
C GLN A 208 -8.34 -23.94 11.62
N ILE A 209 -7.42 -23.01 11.93
CA ILE A 209 -7.71 -21.59 12.12
C ILE A 209 -7.80 -20.85 10.79
N LYS A 210 -6.97 -21.25 9.81
CA LYS A 210 -6.90 -20.63 8.47
C LYS A 210 -8.11 -20.88 7.58
N SER A 211 -9.09 -21.69 7.98
CA SER A 211 -10.25 -21.99 7.13
C SER A 211 -10.99 -20.69 6.76
N GLY A 212 -10.74 -20.17 5.56
CA GLY A 212 -11.24 -18.88 5.08
C GLY A 212 -10.38 -17.64 5.38
N LEU A 213 -9.22 -17.76 6.04
CA LEU A 213 -8.33 -16.64 6.37
C LEU A 213 -7.05 -16.65 5.53
N GLN A 214 -6.75 -15.52 4.87
CA GLN A 214 -5.48 -15.30 4.19
C GLN A 214 -4.40 -14.86 5.20
N LEU A 215 -3.78 -15.83 5.87
CA LEU A 215 -2.69 -15.58 6.83
C LEU A 215 -1.28 -15.64 6.21
N ASN A 216 -1.17 -15.77 4.89
CA ASN A 216 0.12 -15.74 4.20
C ASN A 216 0.36 -14.31 3.71
N SER A 217 1.26 -13.59 4.35
CA SER A 217 1.59 -12.22 4.02
C SER A 217 3.10 -12.00 4.08
N ASP A 218 3.60 -11.13 3.21
CA ASP A 218 5.00 -10.68 3.20
C ASP A 218 5.31 -9.72 4.36
N LEU A 219 4.30 -9.37 5.19
CA LEU A 219 4.41 -8.40 6.27
C LEU A 219 4.46 -9.04 7.65
N TYR A 220 3.74 -10.15 7.87
CA TYR A 220 3.62 -10.78 9.18
C TYR A 220 3.72 -12.30 9.11
N THR A 221 4.42 -12.86 10.08
CA THR A 221 4.38 -14.29 10.41
C THR A 221 3.53 -14.51 11.64
N TYR A 222 2.82 -15.64 11.69
CA TYR A 222 1.88 -15.92 12.77
C TYR A 222 2.37 -17.10 13.60
N LYS A 223 2.40 -16.94 14.92
CA LYS A 223 2.75 -17.98 15.87
C LYS A 223 1.64 -18.19 16.88
N ILE A 224 1.42 -19.44 17.27
CA ILE A 224 0.47 -19.85 18.29
C ILE A 224 1.25 -20.47 19.44
N ASN A 225 1.01 -19.99 20.65
CA ASN A 225 1.52 -20.59 21.87
C ASN A 225 0.33 -20.98 22.76
N LEU A 226 0.29 -22.24 23.18
CA LEU A 226 -0.69 -22.73 24.14
C LEU A 226 -0.05 -22.72 25.53
N PHE A 227 -0.79 -22.23 26.52
CA PHE A 227 -0.39 -22.23 27.91
C PHE A 227 -1.46 -22.93 28.73
N THR A 228 -1.02 -23.86 29.57
CA THR A 228 -1.87 -24.58 30.51
C THR A 228 -1.31 -24.31 31.89
N GLU A 229 -2.06 -23.58 32.71
CA GLU A 229 -1.67 -23.27 34.09
C GLU A 229 -2.85 -23.65 35.00
N GLY A 230 -2.69 -24.75 35.74
CA GLY A 230 -3.78 -25.34 36.52
C GLY A 230 -4.96 -25.80 35.63
N SER A 231 -6.17 -25.35 35.95
CA SER A 231 -7.40 -25.68 35.21
C SER A 231 -7.75 -24.69 34.09
N GLU A 232 -7.00 -23.60 33.97
CA GLU A 232 -7.22 -22.57 32.97
C GLU A 232 -6.47 -22.90 31.68
N LEU A 233 -7.20 -22.83 30.56
CA LEU A 233 -6.62 -22.93 29.24
C LEU A 233 -6.46 -21.53 28.69
N MET A 234 -5.26 -21.22 28.19
CA MET A 234 -4.96 -19.97 27.51
C MET A 234 -4.22 -20.24 26.20
N VAL A 235 -4.62 -19.54 25.15
CA VAL A 235 -3.87 -19.51 23.88
C VAL A 235 -3.47 -18.08 23.55
N GLN A 236 -2.24 -17.92 23.10
CA GLN A 236 -1.68 -16.66 22.64
C GLN A 236 -1.34 -16.78 21.15
N HIS A 237 -1.85 -15.84 20.38
CA HIS A 237 -1.55 -15.64 18.97
C HIS A 237 -0.64 -14.43 18.83
N SER A 238 0.41 -14.55 18.04
CA SER A 238 1.34 -13.45 17.76
C SER A 238 1.43 -13.21 16.27
N ALA A 239 1.24 -11.96 15.84
CA ALA A 239 1.60 -11.49 14.51
C ALA A 239 2.93 -10.75 14.62
N ILE A 240 3.97 -11.35 14.08
CA ILE A 240 5.35 -10.91 14.17
C ILE A 240 5.74 -10.28 12.83
N PRO A 241 6.11 -8.98 12.81
CA PRO A 241 6.57 -8.33 11.60
C PRO A 241 7.74 -9.04 10.93
N VAL A 242 7.66 -9.19 9.60
CA VAL A 242 8.77 -9.64 8.76
C VAL A 242 9.66 -8.45 8.40
N LYS A 243 9.04 -7.29 8.14
CA LYS A 243 9.72 -6.04 7.77
C LYS A 243 9.95 -5.14 8.98
N ASP A 244 11.01 -4.35 8.93
CA ASP A 244 11.29 -3.35 9.97
C ASP A 244 10.29 -2.19 9.92
N GLY A 245 10.17 -1.46 11.03
CA GLY A 245 9.30 -0.29 11.12
C GLY A 245 7.81 -0.61 11.35
N LEU A 246 7.47 -1.85 11.70
CA LEU A 246 6.10 -2.27 12.02
C LEU A 246 5.99 -2.71 13.49
N LYS A 247 4.85 -2.45 14.11
CA LYS A 247 4.46 -2.99 15.43
C LYS A 247 4.10 -4.47 15.36
N ALA A 248 4.31 -5.19 16.45
CA ALA A 248 3.83 -6.54 16.64
C ALA A 248 2.47 -6.55 17.36
N TYR A 249 1.66 -7.56 17.07
CA TYR A 249 0.35 -7.73 17.67
C TYR A 249 0.24 -9.07 18.37
N THR A 250 -0.45 -9.12 19.50
CA THR A 250 -0.77 -10.38 20.15
C THR A 250 -2.21 -10.44 20.61
N GLY A 251 -2.85 -11.56 20.34
CA GLY A 251 -4.20 -11.89 20.77
C GLY A 251 -4.15 -12.99 21.82
N ILE A 252 -4.82 -12.78 22.94
CA ILE A 252 -4.85 -13.72 24.06
C ILE A 252 -6.30 -14.14 24.25
N ILE A 253 -6.50 -15.45 24.40
CA ILE A 253 -7.82 -16.04 24.59
C ILE A 253 -7.68 -17.01 25.74
N TYR A 254 -8.51 -16.86 26.76
CA TYR A 254 -8.45 -17.71 27.94
C TYR A 254 -9.84 -18.07 28.40
N THR A 255 -9.94 -19.19 29.10
CA THR A 255 -11.19 -19.69 29.65
C THR A 255 -11.46 -19.08 31.01
N ILE A 256 -12.70 -18.67 31.25
CA ILE A 256 -13.22 -18.34 32.58
C ILE A 256 -14.33 -19.31 32.96
N SER A 257 -14.41 -19.66 34.23
CA SER A 257 -15.48 -20.50 34.76
C SER A 257 -16.64 -19.63 35.23
N GLY A 258 -17.85 -19.89 34.73
CA GLY A 258 -19.08 -19.29 35.25
C GLY A 258 -19.54 -19.98 36.55
N GLU A 259 -20.50 -19.35 37.24
CA GLU A 259 -21.06 -19.84 38.51
C GLU A 259 -21.68 -21.25 38.40
N ASN A 260 -22.16 -21.62 37.21
CA ASN A 260 -22.74 -22.93 36.90
C ASN A 260 -21.71 -23.96 36.37
N GLY A 261 -20.42 -23.65 36.43
CA GLY A 261 -19.35 -24.49 35.88
C GLY A 261 -19.24 -24.48 34.36
N GLN A 262 -20.04 -23.68 33.64
CA GLN A 262 -19.87 -23.49 32.20
C GLN A 262 -18.61 -22.66 31.94
N LYS A 263 -17.78 -23.14 31.00
CA LYS A 263 -16.59 -22.39 30.56
C LYS A 263 -16.98 -21.40 29.48
N ALA A 264 -16.69 -20.13 29.70
CA ALA A 264 -16.75 -19.07 28.68
C ALA A 264 -15.33 -18.66 28.28
N THR A 265 -15.19 -17.93 27.17
CA THR A 265 -13.89 -17.40 26.72
C THR A 265 -13.86 -15.88 26.87
N ARG A 266 -12.71 -15.34 27.27
CA ARG A 266 -12.41 -13.91 27.22
C ARG A 266 -11.28 -13.64 26.24
N LEU A 267 -11.27 -12.43 25.70
CA LEU A 267 -10.34 -11.97 24.67
C LEU A 267 -9.57 -10.76 25.18
N ILE A 268 -8.28 -10.71 24.86
CA ILE A 268 -7.45 -9.52 25.04
C ILE A 268 -6.63 -9.36 23.76
N MET A 269 -6.65 -8.16 23.20
CA MET A 269 -5.78 -7.82 22.08
C MET A 269 -4.78 -6.76 22.53
N CYS A 270 -3.53 -6.94 22.13
CA CYS A 270 -2.43 -6.08 22.53
C CYS A 270 -1.59 -5.68 21.32
N GLU A 271 -1.12 -4.44 21.30
CA GLU A 271 -0.13 -3.93 20.34
C GLU A 271 1.18 -3.59 21.04
N SER A 272 2.32 -3.77 20.37
CA SER A 272 3.61 -3.38 20.92
C SER A 272 3.74 -1.86 21.00
N ASN A 273 4.34 -1.36 22.07
CA ASN A 273 4.55 0.07 22.28
C ASN A 273 5.56 0.66 21.27
N LEU A 274 6.49 -0.18 20.80
CA LEU A 274 7.51 0.14 19.82
C LEU A 274 7.47 -0.86 18.66
N THR A 275 8.01 -0.48 17.51
CA THR A 275 8.22 -1.40 16.38
C THR A 275 9.17 -2.51 16.80
N THR A 276 8.81 -3.77 16.53
CA THR A 276 9.59 -4.91 17.02
C THR A 276 9.34 -6.16 16.19
N LYS A 277 10.38 -7.00 16.07
CA LYS A 277 10.30 -8.37 15.53
C LYS A 277 10.29 -9.43 16.63
N ALA A 278 10.30 -9.01 17.90
CA ALA A 278 10.26 -9.91 19.02
C ALA A 278 8.87 -10.54 19.16
N ILE A 279 8.86 -11.82 19.52
CA ILE A 279 7.63 -12.51 19.92
C ILE A 279 7.22 -11.97 21.28
N ALA A 280 5.94 -11.61 21.42
CA ALA A 280 5.40 -11.16 22.69
C ALA A 280 5.66 -12.22 23.78
N SER A 281 6.11 -11.80 24.96
CA SER A 281 6.28 -12.71 26.09
C SER A 281 4.93 -13.26 26.56
N LYS A 282 4.98 -14.24 27.48
CA LYS A 282 3.76 -14.76 28.13
C LYS A 282 2.94 -13.59 28.72
N PRO A 283 1.60 -13.60 28.58
CA PRO A 283 0.71 -12.68 29.26
C PRO A 283 0.93 -12.72 30.77
N GLN A 284 0.65 -11.60 31.45
CA GLN A 284 0.82 -11.52 32.89
C GLN A 284 -0.52 -11.82 33.57
N ASN A 285 -0.47 -12.62 34.63
CA ASN A 285 -1.64 -12.88 35.47
C ASN A 285 -2.05 -11.60 36.20
N GLN A 286 -3.35 -11.42 36.38
CA GLN A 286 -3.99 -10.36 37.15
C GLN A 286 -5.17 -10.97 37.93
N ASP A 287 -5.61 -10.32 39.01
CA ASP A 287 -6.63 -10.85 39.94
C ASP A 287 -7.90 -11.38 39.24
N GLU A 288 -8.31 -10.79 38.12
CA GLU A 288 -9.50 -11.20 37.34
C GLU A 288 -9.19 -11.65 35.90
N GLY A 289 -7.98 -12.18 35.66
CA GLY A 289 -7.60 -12.80 34.39
C GLY A 289 -6.18 -12.48 33.97
N TYR A 290 -6.04 -11.93 32.76
CA TYR A 290 -4.73 -11.65 32.16
C TYR A 290 -4.63 -10.19 31.74
N ARG A 291 -3.39 -9.70 31.61
CA ARG A 291 -3.07 -8.41 31.00
C ARG A 291 -2.06 -8.57 29.88
N CYS A 292 -1.97 -7.54 29.04
CA CYS A 292 -0.99 -7.49 27.97
C CYS A 292 0.44 -7.71 28.49
N PRO A 293 1.32 -8.36 27.71
CA PRO A 293 2.72 -8.51 28.06
C PRO A 293 3.43 -7.17 28.29
N ASN A 294 4.59 -7.19 28.96
CA ASN A 294 5.43 -6.00 29.11
C ASN A 294 5.75 -5.40 27.73
N ASN A 295 5.71 -4.07 27.63
CA ASN A 295 5.89 -3.31 26.39
C ASN A 295 4.78 -3.48 25.34
N TYR A 296 3.61 -3.99 25.76
CA TYR A 296 2.41 -4.00 24.95
C TYR A 296 1.27 -3.22 25.63
N THR A 297 0.44 -2.59 24.83
CA THR A 297 -0.74 -1.83 25.27
C THR A 297 -2.02 -2.54 24.82
N PHE A 298 -3.02 -2.55 25.70
CA PHE A 298 -4.34 -3.08 25.38
C PHE A 298 -5.02 -2.27 24.27
N ILE A 299 -5.64 -2.97 23.33
CA ILE A 299 -6.44 -2.41 22.25
C ILE A 299 -7.75 -3.17 22.13
N ASP A 300 -8.77 -2.50 21.64
CA ASP A 300 -10.10 -3.09 21.46
C ASP A 300 -10.06 -4.30 20.50
N PRO A 301 -10.38 -5.51 20.99
CA PRO A 301 -10.32 -6.76 20.22
C PRO A 301 -11.35 -6.83 19.09
#